data_AF-A0A929GUQ8-F1
#
_entry.id   AF-A0A929GUQ8-F1
#
_cell.length_a   1.000
_cell.length_b   1.000
_cell.length_c   1.000
_cell.angle_alpha   90.00
_cell.angle_beta   90.00
_cell.angle_gamma   90.00
#
_symmetry.space_group_name_H-M   'P 1'
#
loop_
_entity.id
_entity.type
_entity.pdbx_description
1 polymer ?
#
loop_
_entity_poly.entity_id
_entity_poly.type
_entity_poly.pdbx_seq_one_letter_code
_entity_poly.pdbx_strand_id
1 'polypeptide(L)'
;MGHVVDISMKGIMILTKEKIDEGGLFRLEIVLPEELEGRDRLNIRAKSMWCKRDANPDYYVVGLELEDMSMMDEEILMDYIRQYGY
;
A
#
# COMPACT_ATOMS: atom_id res chain seq x y z
N MET A 1 -6.67 -2.03 -10.61
CA MET A 1 -6.69 -2.68 -9.28
C MET A 1 -5.38 -3.45 -9.13
N GLY A 2 -4.58 -3.15 -8.11
CA GLY A 2 -3.33 -3.83 -7.82
C GLY A 2 -3.48 -4.75 -6.59
N HIS A 3 -2.61 -5.74 -6.47
CA HIS A 3 -2.55 -6.65 -5.32
C HIS A 3 -1.40 -6.24 -4.41
N VAL A 4 -1.65 -6.14 -3.10
CA VAL A 4 -0.60 -5.90 -2.12
C VAL A 4 0.28 -7.15 -2.04
N VAL A 5 1.58 -6.96 -2.25
CA VAL A 5 2.61 -8.00 -2.16
C VAL A 5 3.27 -7.96 -0.79
N ASP A 6 3.56 -6.76 -0.30
CA ASP A 6 4.23 -6.52 0.97
C ASP A 6 3.77 -5.18 1.55
N ILE A 7 3.71 -5.08 2.87
CA ILE A 7 3.24 -3.89 3.58
C ILE A 7 4.08 -3.66 4.84
N SER A 8 4.54 -2.42 4.99
CA SER A 8 5.29 -1.97 6.15
C SER A 8 4.88 -0.56 6.53
N MET A 9 5.30 -0.10 7.71
CA MET A 9 5.08 1.29 8.15
C MET A 9 5.75 2.33 7.24
N LYS A 10 6.75 1.94 6.44
CA LYS A 10 7.44 2.86 5.52
C LYS A 10 6.83 2.90 4.12
N GLY A 11 6.18 1.81 3.71
CA GLY A 11 5.86 1.63 2.30
C GLY A 11 5.10 0.34 2.03
N ILE A 12 4.48 0.30 0.85
CA ILE A 12 3.71 -0.81 0.34
C ILE A 12 4.27 -1.21 -1.01
N MET A 13 4.41 -2.51 -1.23
CA MET A 13 4.71 -3.06 -2.54
C MET A 13 3.42 -3.61 -3.14
N ILE A 14 3.10 -3.18 -4.37
CA ILE A 14 1.93 -3.67 -5.10
C ILE A 14 2.32 -4.31 -6.42
N LEU A 15 1.55 -5.31 -6.83
CA LEU A 15 1.58 -5.90 -8.16
C LEU A 15 0.41 -5.38 -8.98
N THR A 16 0.66 -4.83 -10.15
CA THR A 16 -0.38 -4.26 -11.03
C THR A 16 -0.10 -4.60 -12.48
N LYS A 17 -1.13 -4.65 -13.34
CA LYS A 17 -0.96 -4.80 -14.80
C LYS A 17 -0.61 -3.48 -15.49
N GLU A 18 -0.88 -2.37 -14.81
CA GLU A 18 -0.68 -1.04 -15.34
C GLU A 18 0.70 -0.53 -14.95
N LYS A 19 1.43 0.02 -15.91
CA LYS A 19 2.68 0.69 -15.63
C LYS A 19 2.40 1.99 -14.89
N ILE A 20 3.01 2.14 -13.71
CA ILE A 20 2.97 3.36 -12.91
C ILE A 20 4.25 4.18 -13.17
N ASP A 21 4.10 5.49 -13.31
CA ASP A 21 5.24 6.39 -13.43
C ASP A 21 5.93 6.59 -12.07
N GLU A 22 7.26 6.64 -12.09
CA GLU A 22 8.06 6.95 -10.91
C GLU A 22 7.80 8.39 -10.45
N GLY A 23 7.66 8.60 -9.15
CA GLY A 23 7.30 9.89 -8.55
C GLY A 23 5.81 10.23 -8.59
N GLY A 24 4.97 9.40 -9.21
CA GLY A 24 3.52 9.59 -9.21
C GLY A 24 2.93 9.54 -7.79
N LEU A 25 1.94 10.39 -7.52
CA LEU A 25 1.22 10.44 -6.25
C LEU A 25 -0.12 9.70 -6.39
N PHE A 26 -0.39 8.80 -5.45
CA PHE A 26 -1.53 7.92 -5.44
C PHE A 26 -2.25 8.00 -4.09
N ARG A 27 -3.52 7.63 -4.09
CA ARG A 27 -4.29 7.40 -2.86
C ARG A 27 -4.58 5.91 -2.78
N LEU A 28 -4.04 5.27 -1.74
CA LEU A 28 -4.28 3.87 -1.44
C LEU A 28 -5.48 3.76 -0.51
N GLU A 29 -6.50 3.04 -0.96
CA GLU A 29 -7.58 2.58 -0.10
C GLU A 29 -7.24 1.14 0.33
N ILE A 30 -6.89 0.98 1.60
CA ILE A 30 -6.70 -0.34 2.21
C ILE A 30 -8.04 -0.71 2.86
N VAL A 31 -8.65 -1.79 2.38
CA VAL A 31 -9.83 -2.37 3.01
C VAL A 31 -9.35 -3.27 4.15
N LEU A 32 -9.81 -2.98 5.36
CA LEU A 32 -9.45 -3.75 6.54
C LEU A 32 -10.33 -5.02 6.61
N PRO A 33 -9.76 -6.16 7.05
CA PRO A 33 -10.49 -7.43 7.14
C PRO A 33 -11.61 -7.38 8.19
N GLU A 34 -11.42 -6.57 9.21
CA GLU A 34 -12.38 -6.26 10.26
C GLU A 34 -12.27 -4.79 10.65
N GLU A 35 -13.24 -4.30 11.42
CA GLU A 35 -13.21 -2.94 11.93
C GLU A 35 -12.08 -2.79 12.96
N LEU A 36 -11.08 -1.96 12.65
CA LEU A 36 -9.99 -1.60 13.56
C LEU A 36 -10.16 -0.13 13.96
N GLU A 37 -10.19 0.15 15.26
CA GLU A 37 -10.39 1.50 15.82
C GLU A 37 -11.62 2.23 15.23
N GLY A 38 -12.70 1.50 14.96
CA GLY A 38 -13.93 2.08 14.40
C GLY A 38 -13.88 2.37 12.90
N ARG A 39 -12.86 1.88 12.18
CA ARG A 39 -12.70 2.05 10.73
C ARG A 39 -12.65 0.71 10.02
N ASP A 40 -13.28 0.63 8.85
CA ASP A 40 -13.22 -0.52 7.93
C ASP A 40 -12.23 -0.28 6.77
N ARG A 41 -11.73 0.95 6.63
CA ARG A 41 -10.85 1.38 5.54
C ARG A 41 -9.84 2.42 5.99
N LEU A 42 -8.63 2.34 5.42
CA LEU A 42 -7.60 3.37 5.51
C LEU A 42 -7.39 4.02 4.15
N ASN A 43 -7.27 5.35 4.14
CA ASN A 43 -6.99 6.13 2.94
C ASN A 43 -5.65 6.85 3.12
N ILE A 44 -4.59 6.29 2.53
CA ILE A 44 -3.22 6.77 2.73
C ILE A 44 -2.70 7.35 1.42
N ARG A 45 -2.00 8.49 1.47
CA ARG A 45 -1.29 9.02 0.31
C ARG A 45 -0.01 8.22 0.13
N ALA A 46 0.33 7.90 -1.11
CA ALA A 46 1.54 7.18 -1.38
C ALA A 46 2.21 7.67 -2.64
N LYS A 47 3.54 7.64 -2.65
CA LYS A 47 4.36 8.05 -3.77
C LYS A 47 5.05 6.87 -4.40
N SER A 48 4.97 6.75 -5.71
CA SER A 48 5.73 5.76 -6.46
C SER A 48 7.22 6.06 -6.39
N MET A 49 7.99 5.14 -5.85
CA MET A 49 9.44 5.26 -5.75
C MET A 49 10.14 4.55 -6.90
N TRP A 50 9.57 3.45 -7.37
CA TRP A 50 10.07 2.69 -8.51
C TRP A 50 8.97 1.80 -9.08
N CYS A 51 9.06 1.50 -10.38
CA CYS A 51 8.14 0.60 -11.08
C CYS A 51 8.94 -0.35 -11.99
N LYS A 52 8.90 -1.65 -11.68
CA LYS A 52 9.67 -2.68 -12.38
C LYS A 52 8.75 -3.73 -12.97
N ARG A 53 9.09 -4.24 -14.15
CA ARG A 53 8.37 -5.39 -14.73
C ARG A 53 8.62 -6.62 -13.85
N ASP A 54 7.57 -7.36 -13.55
CA ASP A 54 7.65 -8.60 -12.78
C ASP A 54 8.26 -9.73 -13.64
N ALA A 55 8.55 -10.88 -13.00
CA ALA A 55 8.89 -12.10 -13.72
C ALA A 55 7.80 -12.51 -14.72
N ASN A 56 6.53 -12.24 -14.40
CA ASN A 56 5.45 -12.27 -15.37
C ASN A 56 5.42 -10.94 -16.17
N PRO A 57 5.66 -10.95 -17.49
CA PRO A 57 5.70 -9.74 -18.31
C PRO A 57 4.39 -8.94 -18.30
N ASP A 58 3.26 -9.56 -17.98
CA ASP A 58 1.96 -8.88 -17.93
C ASP A 58 1.77 -8.02 -16.67
N TYR A 59 2.71 -8.09 -15.72
CA TYR A 59 2.63 -7.39 -14.45
C TYR A 59 3.86 -6.52 -14.17
N TYR A 60 3.64 -5.55 -13.29
CA TYR A 60 4.59 -4.62 -12.75
C TYR A 60 4.53 -4.66 -11.22
N VAL A 61 5.70 -4.71 -10.60
CA VAL A 61 5.86 -4.49 -9.17
C VAL A 61 6.19 -3.01 -8.96
N VAL A 62 5.44 -2.38 -8.06
CA VAL A 62 5.58 -0.97 -7.74
C VAL A 62 5.84 -0.82 -6.25
N GLY A 63 6.94 -0.15 -5.91
CA GLY A 63 7.22 0.25 -4.54
C GLY A 63 6.65 1.63 -4.27
N LEU A 64 5.78 1.72 -3.28
CA LEU A 64 5.12 2.94 -2.85
C LEU A 64 5.63 3.33 -1.46
N GLU A 65 6.02 4.59 -1.29
CA GLU A 65 6.30 5.20 0.01
C GLU A 65 5.03 5.81 0.57
N LEU A 66 4.71 5.57 1.84
CA LEU A 66 3.52 6.14 2.49
C LEU A 66 3.83 7.57 2.96
N GLU A 67 2.94 8.50 2.64
CA GLU A 67 3.06 9.93 2.97
C GLU A 67 1.80 10.42 3.69
N ASP A 68 1.92 11.50 4.47
CA ASP A 68 0.82 12.22 5.12
C ASP A 68 -0.12 11.34 6.00
N MET A 69 0.43 10.35 6.71
CA MET A 69 -0.37 9.56 7.67
C MET A 69 -0.62 10.35 8.95
N SER A 70 -1.85 10.29 9.47
CA SER A 70 -2.12 10.77 10.82
C SER A 70 -1.68 9.74 11.87
N MET A 71 -1.49 10.15 13.13
CA MET A 71 -1.17 9.21 14.22
C MET A 71 -2.17 8.05 14.32
N MET A 72 -3.46 8.33 14.10
CA MET A 72 -4.50 7.30 14.11
C MET A 72 -4.37 6.34 12.91
N ASP A 73 -4.01 6.83 11.72
CA ASP A 73 -3.79 5.96 10.56
C ASP A 73 -2.55 5.07 10.77
N GLU A 74 -1.50 5.61 11.40
CA GLU A 74 -0.30 4.85 11.77
C GLU A 74 -0.61 3.76 12.81
N GLU A 75 -1.41 4.05 13.83
CA GLU A 75 -1.83 3.06 14.83
C GLU A 75 -2.63 1.92 14.20
N ILE A 76 -3.63 2.24 13.37
CA ILE A 76 -4.45 1.23 12.68
C ILE A 76 -3.59 0.41 11.71
N LEU A 77 -2.69 1.05 10.96
CA LEU A 77 -1.78 0.35 10.05
C LEU A 77 -0.82 -0.55 10.82
N MET A 78 -0.30 -0.10 11.96
CA MET A 78 0.55 -0.91 12.83
C MET A 78 -0.21 -2.13 13.35
N ASP A 79 -1.43 -1.96 13.83
CA ASP A 79 -2.24 -3.07 14.33
C ASP A 79 -2.62 -4.04 13.20
N TYR A 80 -2.93 -3.53 12.01
CA TYR A 80 -3.14 -4.34 10.83
C TYR A 80 -1.89 -5.18 10.49
N ILE A 81 -0.70 -4.57 10.43
CA ILE A 81 0.56 -5.29 10.14
C ILE A 81 0.87 -6.30 11.24
N ARG A 82 0.59 -6.00 12.52
CA ARG A 82 0.84 -6.94 13.62
C ARG A 82 -0.06 -8.17 13.58
N GLN A 83 -1.28 -8.02 13.10
CA GLN A 83 -2.25 -9.11 13.03
C GLN A 83 -2.19 -9.89 11.71
N TYR A 84 -1.88 -9.22 10.61
CA TYR A 84 -2.02 -9.74 9.25
C TYR A 84 -0.75 -9.62 8.39
N GLY A 85 0.29 -8.92 8.87
CA GLY A 85 1.60 -8.85 8.22
C GLY A 85 2.29 -10.20 8.28
N TYR A 86 2.50 -10.81 7.11
CA TYR A 86 3.15 -12.12 6.95
C TYR A 86 4.67 -12.00 6.91
#